data_AF-V9IE92-F1
#
_entry.id   AF-V9IE92-F1
#
_cell.length_a   1.000
_cell.length_b   1.000
_cell.length_c   1.000
_cell.angle_alpha   90.00
_cell.angle_beta   90.00
_cell.angle_gamma   90.00
#
_symmetry.space_group_name_H-M   'P 1'
#
loop_
_entity.id
_entity.type
_entity.pdbx_description
1 polymer ?
#
loop_
_entity_poly.entity_id
_entity_poly.type
_entity_poly.pdbx_seq_one_letter_code
_entity_poly.pdbx_strand_id
1 'polypeptide(L)'
;MLRDYVALIGAIKDVFHERVKVFQNWQHAQMMLNKKREQKARLEQSGRTDKTSQAATEVIEWEAKVDRGQEEFDNISKMIKKELERFELVRVEDFKKQLTEYLESMLQYQNQLIKYWESFLPEARAVA
;
A
#
# COMPACT_ATOMS: atom_id res chain seq x y z
N MET A 1 -17.57 -0.14 8.02
CA MET A 1 -16.40 0.15 8.87
C MET A 1 -15.47 -1.04 9.02
N LEU A 2 -15.79 -2.13 9.74
CA LEU A 2 -14.91 -3.33 9.75
C LEU A 2 -14.66 -3.85 8.33
N ARG A 3 -15.72 -3.87 7.51
CA ARG A 3 -15.64 -4.19 6.08
C ARG A 3 -14.69 -3.28 5.31
N ASP A 4 -14.68 -1.98 5.63
CA ASP A 4 -13.86 -0.98 4.95
C ASP A 4 -12.38 -1.14 5.36
N TYR A 5 -12.11 -1.48 6.63
CA TYR A 5 -10.77 -1.85 7.09
C TYR A 5 -10.27 -3.15 6.45
N VAL A 6 -11.14 -4.16 6.31
CA VAL A 6 -10.78 -5.41 5.59
C VAL A 6 -10.48 -5.11 4.12
N ALA A 7 -11.29 -4.28 3.47
CA ALA A 7 -11.05 -3.86 2.10
C ALA A 7 -9.74 -3.07 1.96
N LEU A 8 -9.44 -2.17 2.90
CA LEU A 8 -8.23 -1.37 2.93
C LEU A 8 -6.97 -2.23 3.14
N ILE A 9 -7.03 -3.24 4.02
CA ILE A 9 -5.95 -4.24 4.16
C ILE A 9 -5.75 -5.02 2.85
N GLY A 10 -6.84 -5.35 2.16
CA GLY A 10 -6.79 -5.95 0.82
C GLY A 10 -6.05 -5.05 -0.16
N ALA A 11 -6.42 -3.78 -0.25
CA ALA A 11 -5.75 -2.80 -1.12
C ALA A 11 -4.26 -2.63 -0.77
N ILE A 12 -3.90 -2.61 0.51
CA ILE A 12 -2.49 -2.56 0.96
C ILE A 12 -1.71 -3.77 0.43
N LYS A 13 -2.31 -4.97 0.49
CA LYS A 13 -1.69 -6.20 -0.04
C LYS A 13 -1.47 -6.09 -1.55
N ASP A 14 -2.44 -5.59 -2.30
CA ASP A 14 -2.34 -5.42 -3.75
C ASP A 14 -1.23 -4.43 -4.11
N VAL A 15 -1.12 -3.32 -3.38
CA VAL A 15 -0.06 -2.32 -3.57
C VAL A 15 1.33 -2.91 -3.29
N PHE A 16 1.48 -3.74 -2.26
CA PHE A 16 2.75 -4.47 -2.03
C PHE A 16 3.09 -5.42 -3.17
N HIS A 17 2.08 -6.06 -3.77
CA HIS A 17 2.29 -6.92 -4.92
C HIS A 17 2.76 -6.13 -6.15
N GLU A 18 2.18 -4.95 -6.40
CA GLU A 18 2.66 -4.04 -7.45
C GLU A 18 4.11 -3.58 -7.21
N ARG A 19 4.48 -3.28 -5.96
CA ARG A 19 5.87 -2.96 -5.62
C ARG A 19 6.84 -4.10 -5.99
N VAL A 20 6.44 -5.36 -5.78
CA VAL A 20 7.24 -6.53 -6.17
C VAL A 20 7.38 -6.60 -7.69
N LYS A 21 6.32 -6.34 -8.46
CA LYS A 21 6.38 -6.33 -9.93
C LYS A 21 7.31 -5.24 -10.45
N VAL A 22 7.22 -4.01 -9.94
CA VAL A 22 8.10 -2.90 -10.31
C VAL A 22 9.56 -3.25 -9.99
N PHE A 23 9.82 -3.84 -8.82
CA PHE A 23 11.16 -4.32 -8.46
C PHE A 23 11.68 -5.37 -9.44
N GLN A 24 10.86 -6.37 -9.78
CA GLN A 24 11.24 -7.42 -10.74
C GLN A 24 11.55 -6.84 -12.12
N ASN A 25 10.77 -5.86 -12.60
CA ASN A 25 11.01 -5.17 -13.86
C ASN A 25 12.36 -4.44 -13.85
N TRP A 26 12.66 -3.72 -12.76
CA TRP A 26 13.95 -3.06 -12.59
C TRP A 26 15.12 -4.06 -12.57
N GLN A 27 15.01 -5.14 -11.80
CA GLN A 27 16.05 -6.18 -11.75
C GLN A 27 16.24 -6.88 -13.11
N HIS A 28 15.16 -7.11 -13.85
CA HIS A 28 15.24 -7.63 -15.21
C HIS A 28 16.00 -6.67 -16.14
N ALA A 29 15.70 -5.36 -16.09
CA ALA A 29 16.42 -4.36 -16.86
C ALA A 29 17.91 -4.33 -16.51
N GLN A 30 18.25 -4.43 -15.22
CA GLN A 30 19.64 -4.46 -14.76
C GLN A 30 20.40 -5.68 -15.31
N MET A 31 19.77 -6.85 -15.28
CA MET A 31 20.34 -8.07 -15.86
C MET A 31 20.53 -7.94 -17.38
N MET A 32 19.58 -7.35 -18.09
CA MET A 32 19.68 -7.14 -19.54
C MET A 32 20.79 -6.16 -19.89
N LEU A 33 20.93 -5.06 -19.14
CA LEU A 33 22.02 -4.12 -19.27
C LEU A 33 23.39 -4.81 -19.14
N ASN A 34 23.56 -5.68 -18.14
CA ASN A 34 24.81 -6.42 -17.96
C ASN A 34 25.13 -7.30 -19.18
N LYS A 35 24.14 -8.02 -19.72
CA LYS A 35 24.31 -8.81 -20.95
C LYS A 35 24.71 -7.96 -22.16
N LYS A 36 24.13 -6.75 -22.29
CA LYS A 36 24.47 -5.81 -23.37
C LYS A 36 25.88 -5.25 -23.25
N ARG A 37 26.32 -4.94 -22.03
CA ARG A 37 27.71 -4.53 -21.74
C ARG A 37 28.71 -5.65 -22.08
N GLU A 38 28.42 -6.89 -21.70
CA GLU A 38 29.24 -8.05 -22.06
C GLU A 38 29.30 -8.27 -23.58
N GLN A 39 28.17 -8.15 -24.27
CA GLN A 39 28.10 -8.27 -25.73
C GLN A 39 28.95 -7.19 -26.41
N LYS A 40 28.86 -5.93 -25.97
CA LYS A 40 29.67 -4.83 -26.47
C LYS A 40 31.17 -5.12 -26.28
N ALA A 41 31.59 -5.52 -25.08
CA ALA A 41 32.98 -5.84 -24.79
C ALA A 41 33.53 -6.97 -25.68
N ARG A 42 32.73 -8.01 -25.95
CA ARG A 42 33.11 -9.10 -26.87
C ARG A 42 33.27 -8.61 -28.31
N LEU A 43 32.40 -7.72 -28.78
CA LEU A 43 32.48 -7.16 -30.14
C LEU A 43 33.71 -6.27 -30.31
N GLU A 44 34.03 -5.44 -29.31
CA GLU A 44 35.23 -4.61 -29.27
C GLU A 44 36.51 -5.46 -29.36
N GLN A 45 36.58 -6.56 -28.59
CA GLN A 45 37.71 -7.50 -28.67
C GLN A 45 37.84 -8.20 -30.03
N SER A 46 36.73 -8.41 -30.74
CA SER A 46 36.71 -9.06 -32.05
C SER A 46 37.10 -8.13 -33.22
N GLY A 47 37.28 -6.83 -32.98
CA GLY A 47 37.65 -5.84 -33.99
C GLY A 47 36.53 -5.48 -34.99
N ARG A 48 35.28 -5.89 -34.73
CA ARG A 48 34.12 -5.64 -35.60
C ARG A 48 33.46 -4.29 -35.32
N THR A 49 34.09 -3.22 -35.80
CA THR A 49 33.71 -1.82 -35.52
C THR A 49 32.30 -1.44 -35.97
N ASP A 50 31.79 -2.05 -37.04
CA ASP A 50 30.45 -1.89 -37.60
C ASP A 50 29.34 -2.30 -36.61
N LYS A 51 29.54 -3.38 -35.85
CA LYS A 51 28.56 -3.87 -34.86
C LYS A 51 28.71 -3.24 -33.47
N THR A 52 29.88 -2.67 -33.18
CA THR A 52 30.16 -2.02 -31.89
C THR A 52 29.32 -0.77 -31.67
N SER A 53 29.08 0.04 -32.71
CA SER A 53 28.25 1.25 -32.60
C SER A 53 26.79 0.92 -32.22
N GLN A 54 26.22 -0.11 -32.84
CA GLN A 54 24.88 -0.59 -32.48
C GLN A 54 24.84 -1.10 -31.04
N ALA A 55 25.80 -1.92 -30.63
CA ALA A 55 25.86 -2.44 -29.26
C ALA A 55 26.03 -1.31 -28.21
N ALA A 56 26.76 -0.24 -28.54
CA ALA A 56 26.86 0.93 -27.67
C ALA A 56 25.52 1.67 -27.52
N THR A 57 24.76 1.81 -28.60
CA THR A 57 23.41 2.41 -28.55
C THR A 57 22.47 1.58 -27.69
N GLU A 58 22.48 0.26 -27.85
CA GLU A 58 21.66 -0.63 -27.01
C GLU A 58 22.03 -0.53 -25.52
N VAL A 59 23.32 -0.38 -25.18
CA VAL A 59 23.74 -0.16 -23.78
C VAL A 59 23.12 1.12 -23.22
N ILE A 60 23.18 2.23 -23.95
CA ILE A 60 22.60 3.53 -23.53
C ILE A 60 21.09 3.40 -23.31
N GLU A 61 20.38 2.71 -24.21
CA GLU A 61 18.94 2.49 -24.07
C GLU A 61 18.58 1.68 -22.81
N TRP A 62 19.36 0.65 -22.51
CA TRP A 62 19.15 -0.18 -21.33
C TRP A 62 19.58 0.50 -20.03
N GLU A 63 20.60 1.36 -20.05
CA GLU A 63 20.95 2.25 -18.94
C GLU A 63 19.77 3.15 -18.59
N ALA A 64 19.19 3.83 -19.59
CA ALA A 64 18.02 4.67 -19.37
C ALA A 64 16.80 3.88 -18.87
N LYS A 65 16.64 2.60 -19.25
CA LYS A 65 15.58 1.71 -18.71
C LYS A 65 15.83 1.33 -17.25
N VAL A 66 17.08 1.07 -16.89
CA VAL A 66 17.47 0.78 -15.50
C VAL A 66 17.18 1.98 -14.62
N ASP A 67 17.60 3.18 -15.05
CA ASP A 67 17.39 4.42 -14.29
C ASP A 67 15.90 4.69 -14.05
N ARG A 68 15.07 4.57 -15.11
CA ARG A 68 13.61 4.70 -14.97
C ARG A 68 13.00 3.66 -14.05
N GLY A 69 13.44 2.39 -14.15
CA GLY A 69 12.94 1.31 -13.30
C GLY A 69 13.30 1.52 -11.83
N GLN A 70 14.50 2.04 -11.56
CA GLN A 70 14.92 2.42 -10.21
C GLN A 70 14.09 3.57 -9.66
N GLU A 71 13.90 4.63 -10.45
CA GLU A 71 13.09 5.78 -10.05
C GLU A 71 11.64 5.36 -9.73
N GLU A 72 11.03 4.53 -10.58
CA GLU A 72 9.69 4.00 -10.36
C GLU A 72 9.62 3.19 -9.06
N PHE A 73 10.60 2.30 -8.81
CA PHE A 73 10.68 1.51 -7.59
C PHE A 73 10.86 2.36 -6.32
N ASP A 74 11.69 3.40 -6.39
CA ASP A 74 11.91 4.31 -5.28
C ASP A 74 10.66 5.14 -5.00
N ASN A 75 9.98 5.62 -6.04
CA ASN A 75 8.76 6.41 -5.92
C ASN A 75 7.62 5.60 -5.31
N ILE A 76 7.35 4.38 -5.81
CA ILE A 76 6.32 3.51 -5.21
C ILE A 76 6.68 3.13 -3.78
N SER A 77 7.96 2.83 -3.48
CA SER A 77 8.41 2.48 -2.13
C SER A 77 8.24 3.65 -1.15
N LYS A 78 8.56 4.88 -1.56
CA LYS A 78 8.37 6.08 -0.75
C LYS A 78 6.89 6.37 -0.50
N MET A 79 6.05 6.25 -1.53
CA MET A 79 4.62 6.48 -1.41
C MET A 79 3.96 5.47 -0.47
N ILE A 80 4.31 4.19 -0.59
CA ILE A 80 3.81 3.12 0.28
C ILE A 80 4.12 3.40 1.75
N LYS A 81 5.36 3.79 2.06
CA LYS A 81 5.76 4.12 3.44
C LYS A 81 4.92 5.26 4.00
N LYS A 82 4.81 6.36 3.24
CA LYS A 82 4.03 7.54 3.64
C LYS A 82 2.57 7.20 3.91
N GLU A 83 1.93 6.44 3.01
CA GLU A 83 0.51 6.09 3.16
C GLU A 83 0.27 5.08 4.28
N LEU A 84 1.22 4.17 4.56
CA LEU A 84 1.13 3.27 5.71
C LEU A 84 1.24 4.01 7.04
N GLU A 85 2.19 4.94 7.16
CA GLU A 85 2.33 5.79 8.36
C GLU A 85 1.05 6.60 8.60
N ARG A 86 0.48 7.18 7.55
CA ARG A 86 -0.81 7.88 7.62
C ARG A 86 -1.94 6.95 8.04
N PHE A 87 -2.03 5.76 7.43
CA PHE A 87 -3.05 4.78 7.74
C PHE A 87 -3.02 4.36 9.21
N GLU A 88 -1.83 4.14 9.78
CA GLU A 88 -1.69 3.75 11.19
C GLU A 88 -2.26 4.80 12.14
N LEU A 89 -2.00 6.08 11.87
CA LEU A 89 -2.52 7.20 12.67
C LEU A 89 -4.04 7.33 12.54
N VAL A 90 -4.55 7.39 11.31
CA VAL A 90 -5.99 7.56 11.03
C VAL A 90 -6.79 6.39 11.61
N ARG A 91 -6.26 5.16 11.53
CA ARG A 91 -6.92 3.98 12.06
C ARG A 91 -7.24 4.07 13.56
N VAL A 92 -6.29 4.59 14.33
CA VAL A 92 -6.45 4.71 15.78
C VAL A 92 -7.50 5.77 16.12
N GLU A 93 -7.48 6.90 15.42
CA GLU A 93 -8.45 7.98 15.61
C GLU A 93 -9.87 7.54 15.24
N ASP A 94 -10.04 6.88 14.09
CA ASP A 94 -11.33 6.37 13.63
C ASP A 94 -11.90 5.30 14.58
N PHE A 95 -11.05 4.41 15.09
CA PHE A 95 -11.47 3.38 16.02
C PHE A 95 -11.90 3.99 17.36
N LYS A 96 -11.13 4.95 17.88
CA LYS A 96 -11.47 5.68 19.10
C LYS A 96 -12.81 6.40 18.97
N LYS A 97 -13.00 7.15 17.87
CA LYS A 97 -14.25 7.87 17.60
C LYS A 97 -15.44 6.92 17.59
N GLN A 98 -15.33 5.81 16.87
CA GLN A 98 -16.41 4.82 16.79
C GLN A 98 -16.71 4.16 18.14
N LEU A 99 -15.67 3.84 18.92
CA LEU A 99 -15.87 3.28 20.26
C LEU A 99 -16.60 4.27 21.18
N THR A 100 -16.24 5.55 21.11
CA THR A 100 -16.93 6.60 21.86
C THR A 100 -18.40 6.71 21.45
N GLU A 101 -18.69 6.82 20.15
CA GLU A 101 -20.08 6.88 19.63
C GLU A 101 -20.90 5.65 20.04
N TYR A 102 -20.30 4.46 20.00
CA TYR A 102 -20.94 3.22 20.42
C TYR A 102 -21.27 3.23 21.92
N LEU A 103 -20.32 3.62 22.77
CA LEU A 103 -20.52 3.68 24.22
C LEU A 103 -21.57 4.74 24.61
N GLU A 104 -21.58 5.89 23.93
CA GLU A 104 -22.59 6.94 24.12
C GLU A 104 -23.98 6.44 23.75
N SER A 105 -24.13 5.77 22.62
CA SER A 105 -25.39 5.17 22.18
C SER A 105 -25.87 4.09 23.16
N MET A 106 -24.97 3.24 23.65
CA MET A 106 -25.28 2.22 24.64
C MET A 106 -25.75 2.85 25.96
N LEU A 107 -25.09 3.91 26.43
CA LEU A 107 -25.48 4.65 27.63
C LEU A 107 -26.86 5.28 27.48
N GLN A 108 -27.13 5.90 26.32
CA GLN A 108 -28.45 6.47 26.01
C GLN A 108 -29.55 5.41 26.05
N TYR A 109 -29.31 4.25 25.45
CA TYR A 109 -30.25 3.12 25.46
C TYR A 109 -30.53 2.61 26.88
N GLN A 110 -29.49 2.44 27.72
CA GLN A 110 -29.65 2.02 29.11
C GLN A 110 -30.44 3.06 29.92
N ASN A 111 -30.15 4.35 29.75
CA ASN A 111 -30.92 5.42 30.39
C ASN A 111 -32.39 5.43 29.96
N GLN A 112 -32.67 5.11 28.70
CA GLN A 112 -34.04 4.99 28.20
C GLN A 112 -34.77 3.79 28.80
N LEU A 113 -34.10 2.64 28.92
CA LEU A 113 -34.64 1.46 29.62
C LEU A 113 -34.98 1.76 31.08
N ILE A 114 -34.09 2.46 31.80
CA ILE A 114 -34.36 2.88 33.19
C ILE A 114 -35.64 3.72 33.25
N LYS A 115 -35.79 4.72 32.38
CA LYS A 115 -37.01 5.56 32.32
C LYS A 115 -38.28 4.74 32.05
N TYR A 116 -38.21 3.76 31.15
CA TYR A 116 -39.34 2.87 30.90
C TYR A 116 -39.69 2.04 32.14
N TRP A 117 -38.70 1.44 32.80
CA TRP A 117 -38.93 0.69 34.04
C TRP A 117 -39.51 1.58 35.15
N GLU A 118 -39.01 2.81 35.30
CA GLU A 118 -39.53 3.77 36.25
C GLU A 118 -41.00 4.15 35.97
N SER A 119 -41.42 4.18 34.71
CA SER A 119 -42.83 4.44 34.37
C SER A 119 -43.80 3.33 34.78
N PHE A 120 -43.32 2.08 34.92
CA PHE A 120 -44.13 0.96 35.40
C PHE A 120 -44.21 0.87 36.94
N LEU A 121 -43.35 1.61 37.66
CA LEU A 121 -43.34 1.58 39.13
C LEU A 121 -44.67 2.01 39.80
N PRO A 122 -45.39 3.05 39.34
CA PRO A 122 -46.65 3.46 39.93
C PRO A 122 -47.73 2.36 39.82
N GLU A 123 -47.79 1.71 38.66
CA GLU A 123 -48.74 0.63 38.38
C GLU A 123 -48.40 -0.59 39.25
N ALA A 124 -47.13 -0.99 39.31
CA ALA A 124 -46.68 -2.08 40.18
C ALA A 124 -46.99 -1.84 41.67
N ARG A 125 -46.90 -0.58 42.13
CA ARG A 125 -47.26 -0.20 43.51
C ARG A 125 -48.76 -0.16 43.77
N ALA A 126 -49.59 -0.05 42.74
CA ALA A 126 -51.05 -0.04 42.88
C ALA A 126 -51.65 -1.45 43.03
N VAL A 127 -50.89 -2.50 42.67
CA VAL A 127 -51.32 -3.91 42.75
C VAL A 127 -50.65 -4.69 43.90
N ALA A 128 -49.77 -4.04 44.67
CA ALA A 128 -49.09 -4.58 45.86
C ALA A 128 -49.68 -3.99 47.14
#